data_AF-A0A355BDV4-F1
#
_entry.id   AF-A0A355BDV4-F1
#
_cell.length_a   1.000
_cell.length_b   1.000
_cell.length_c   1.000
_cell.angle_alpha   90.00
_cell.angle_beta   90.00
_cell.angle_gamma   90.00
#
_symmetry.space_group_name_H-M   'P 1'
#
loop_
_entity.id
_entity.type
_entity.pdbx_description
1 polymer ?
#
loop_
_entity_poly.entity_id
_entity_poly.type
_entity_poly.pdbx_seq_one_letter_code
_entity_poly.pdbx_strand_id
1 'polypeptide(L)' 'IKALDIEKFNAQYGKLEIKHSQDFHDRFLIIDHKELYHIGASLKDLGKKCFAFSVIEDKNLLQNLINKI' A
#
# COMPACT_ATOMS: atom_id res chain seq x y z
N ILE A 1 -12.02 1.11 7.73
CA ILE A 1 -12.48 2.01 6.66
C ILE A 1 -14.01 1.97 6.67
N LYS A 2 -14.70 3.10 6.68
CA LYS A 2 -16.16 3.15 6.65
C LYS A 2 -16.66 3.13 5.21
N ALA A 3 -17.90 2.67 4.98
CA ALA A 3 -18.51 2.66 3.66
C ALA A 3 -18.48 4.04 2.98
N LEU A 4 -18.79 5.11 3.75
CA LEU A 4 -18.74 6.49 3.26
C LEU A 4 -17.34 6.93 2.80
N ASP A 5 -16.27 6.42 3.42
CA ASP A 5 -14.90 6.74 3.00
C ASP A 5 -14.62 6.14 1.61
N ILE A 6 -15.12 4.93 1.36
CA ILE A 6 -14.99 4.23 0.08
C ILE A 6 -15.79 4.95 -1.01
N GLU A 7 -17.02 5.36 -0.71
CA GLU A 7 -17.85 6.11 -1.66
C GLU A 7 -17.20 7.43 -2.08
N LYS A 8 -16.68 8.20 -1.10
CA LYS A 8 -15.98 9.46 -1.37
C LYS A 8 -14.73 9.24 -2.22
N PHE A 9 -13.93 8.23 -1.89
CA PHE A 9 -12.76 7.89 -2.69
C PHE A 9 -13.17 7.53 -4.11
N ASN A 10 -14.16 6.66 -4.26
CA ASN A 10 -14.61 6.17 -5.56
C ASN A 10 -15.14 7.26 -6.48
N ALA A 11 -15.84 8.24 -5.90
CA ALA A 11 -16.34 9.40 -6.64
C ALA A 11 -15.21 10.29 -7.20
N GLN A 12 -14.04 10.34 -6.53
CA GLN A 12 -12.95 11.23 -6.90
C GLN A 12 -11.84 10.55 -7.72
N TYR A 13 -11.50 9.30 -7.38
CA TYR A 13 -10.31 8.61 -7.91
C TYR A 13 -10.64 7.32 -8.66
N GLY A 14 -11.90 6.90 -8.70
CA GLY A 14 -12.31 5.64 -9.31
C GLY A 14 -12.30 4.46 -8.33
N LYS A 15 -12.45 3.24 -8.84
CA LYS A 15 -12.77 2.05 -8.03
C LYS A 15 -11.67 1.68 -7.02
N LEU A 16 -12.02 1.67 -5.74
CA LEU A 16 -11.25 1.10 -4.64
C LEU A 16 -11.69 -0.34 -4.34
N GLU A 17 -10.72 -1.24 -4.27
CA GLU A 17 -10.91 -2.61 -3.81
C GLU A 17 -10.21 -2.79 -2.45
N ILE A 18 -10.89 -3.43 -1.50
CA ILE A 18 -10.36 -3.67 -0.15
C ILE A 18 -10.36 -5.16 0.10
N LYS A 19 -9.17 -5.70 0.37
CA LYS A 19 -8.96 -7.10 0.78
C LYS A 19 -8.37 -7.13 2.18
N HIS A 20 -8.89 -8.03 3.03
CA HIS A 20 -8.38 -8.22 4.37
C HIS A 20 -7.51 -9.48 4.41
N SER A 21 -6.28 -9.36 4.89
CA SER A 21 -5.36 -10.48 5.12
C SER A 21 -4.61 -10.25 6.44
N GLN A 22 -4.16 -11.34 7.07
CA GLN A 22 -3.30 -11.31 8.25
C GLN A 22 -1.84 -11.68 7.91
N ASP A 23 -1.51 -11.86 6.63
CA ASP A 23 -0.21 -12.36 6.18
C ASP A 23 0.89 -11.29 6.18
N PHE A 24 0.55 -10.03 6.46
CA PHE A 24 1.44 -8.88 6.34
C PHE A 24 1.51 -8.10 7.65
N HIS A 25 2.71 -8.06 8.23
CA HIS A 25 3.03 -7.15 9.34
C HIS A 25 3.52 -5.78 8.82
N ASP A 26 4.36 -5.81 7.79
CA ASP A 26 4.98 -4.60 7.22
C ASP A 26 4.08 -3.93 6.19
N ARG A 27 4.42 -2.67 5.84
CA ARG A 27 3.66 -1.86 4.90
C ARG A 27 4.44 -1.73 3.59
N PHE A 28 3.78 -2.10 2.51
CA PHE A 28 4.32 -1.99 1.16
C PHE A 28 3.42 -1.09 0.31
N LEU A 29 4.05 -0.31 -0.57
CA LEU A 29 3.37 0.39 -1.66
C LEU A 29 3.86 -0.22 -2.97
N ILE A 30 2.92 -0.72 -3.76
CA ILE A 30 3.17 -1.25 -5.10
C ILE A 30 2.49 -0.32 -6.10
N ILE A 31 3.26 0.16 -7.08
CA ILE A 31 2.74 1.04 -8.15
C ILE A 31 2.80 0.28 -9.48
N ASP A 32 1.68 0.26 -10.18
CA ASP A 32 1.51 -0.36 -11.51
C ASP A 32 2.05 -1.80 -11.64
N HIS A 33 2.05 -2.54 -10.52
CA HIS A 33 2.64 -3.88 -10.42
C HIS A 33 4.13 -3.95 -10.81
N LYS A 34 4.86 -2.83 -10.74
CA LYS A 34 6.24 -2.70 -11.22
C LYS A 34 7.21 -2.16 -10.18
N GLU A 35 6.77 -1.20 -9.38
CA GLU A 35 7.62 -0.58 -8.37
C GLU A 35 7.20 -1.03 -6.97
N LEU A 36 8.18 -1.35 -6.12
CA LEU A 36 7.97 -1.77 -4.74
C LEU A 36 8.68 -0.81 -3.79
N TYR A 37 7.92 -0.26 -2.85
CA TYR A 37 8.45 0.56 -1.76
C TYR A 37 8.09 -0.06 -0.42
N HIS A 38 9.07 -0.15 0.47
CA HIS A 38 8.82 -0.42 1.89
C HIS A 38 8.60 0.88 2.66
N ILE A 39 7.59 0.86 3.54
CA ILE A 39 7.15 2.00 4.34
C ILE A 39 7.39 1.68 5.82
N GLY A 40 8.45 2.28 6.36
CA GLY A 40 8.93 2.01 7.72
C GLY A 40 8.04 2.52 8.87
N ALA A 41 7.05 3.38 8.59
CA ALA A 41 6.12 3.91 9.59
C ALA A 41 4.68 4.03 9.05
N SER A 42 3.72 4.33 9.93
CA SER A 42 2.31 4.45 9.54
C SER A 42 2.10 5.68 8.67
N LEU A 43 1.42 5.55 7.53
CA LEU A 43 1.15 6.67 6.61
C LEU A 43 0.49 7.89 7.29
N LYS A 44 -0.17 7.73 8.45
CA LYS A 44 -0.75 8.84 9.22
C LYS A 44 0.28 9.88 9.69
N ASP A 45 1.55 9.45 9.80
CA ASP A 45 2.68 10.24 10.26
C ASP A 45 3.52 10.82 9.10
N LEU A 46 3.18 10.44 7.85
CA LEU A 46 3.81 11.00 6.64
C LEU A 46 3.65 12.53 6.63
N GLY A 47 4.76 13.26 6.51
CA GLY A 47 4.79 14.71 6.53
C GLY A 47 4.67 15.36 7.92
N LYS A 48 4.45 14.58 9.00
CA LYS A 48 4.44 15.08 10.39
C LYS A 48 5.74 14.77 11.14
N LYS A 49 6.38 13.65 10.80
CA LYS A 49 7.65 13.19 11.38
C LYS A 49 8.60 12.75 10.28
N CYS A 50 9.88 12.61 10.61
CA CYS A 50 10.83 11.95 9.71
C CYS A 50 10.29 10.57 9.33
N PHE A 51 10.22 10.30 8.02
CA PHE A 51 9.51 9.16 7.48
C PHE A 51 10.34 8.57 6.34
N ALA A 52 10.74 7.31 6.48
CA ALA A 52 11.59 6.64 5.50
C ALA A 52 10.75 5.86 4.48
N PHE A 53 11.12 6.03 3.21
CA PHE A 53 10.74 5.16 2.11
C PHE A 53 11.99 4.48 1.58
N SER A 54 11.90 3.21 1.23
CA SER A 54 12.99 2.47 0.61
C SER A 54 12.48 1.75 -0.62
N VAL A 55 13.09 2.03 -1.77
CA VAL A 55 12.85 1.28 -3.00
C VAL A 55 13.42 -0.12 -2.83
N ILE A 56 12.66 -1.14 -3.22
CA ILE A 56 13.11 -2.53 -3.25
C ILE A 56 13.13 -2.97 -4.71
N GLU A 57 14.32 -3.31 -5.20
CA GLU A 57 14.53 -3.75 -6.59
C GLU A 57 14.35 -5.27 -6.80
N ASP A 58 14.07 -6.01 -5.72
CA ASP A 58 13.83 -7.45 -5.77
C ASP A 58 12.49 -7.77 -6.45
N LYS A 59 12.56 -8.13 -7.73
CA LYS A 59 11.42 -8.54 -8.56
C LYS A 59 10.73 -9.81 -8.06
N ASN A 60 11.48 -10.74 -7.46
CA ASN A 60 10.89 -11.97 -6.94
C ASN A 60 10.02 -11.66 -5.72
N LEU A 61 10.49 -10.79 -4.84
CA LEU A 61 9.69 -10.32 -3.71
C LEU A 61 8.43 -9.60 -4.20
N LEU A 62 8.54 -8.69 -5.17
CA LEU A 62 7.38 -8.02 -5.77
C LEU A 62 6.36 -9.03 -6.30
N GLN A 63 6.78 -10.02 -7.08
CA GLN A 63 5.88 -11.02 -7.63
C GLN A 63 5.22 -11.87 -6.53
N ASN A 64 5.98 -12.24 -5.50
CA ASN A 64 5.46 -13.00 -4.36
C ASN A 64 4.40 -12.20 -3.58
N LEU A 65 4.60 -10.89 -3.40
CA LEU A 65 3.63 -10.02 -2.75
C LEU A 65 2.35 -9.88 -3.59
N ILE A 66 2.48 -9.64 -4.89
CA ILE A 66 1.33 -9.55 -5.81
C ILE A 66 0.50 -10.84 -5.77
N ASN A 67 1.15 -12.01 -5.78
CA ASN A 67 0.46 -13.30 -5.76
C ASN A 67 -0.32 -13.57 -4.47
N LYS A 68 -0.04 -12.83 -3.39
CA LYS A 68 -0.73 -12.94 -2.10
C LYS A 68 -1.90 -11.96 -1.93
N ILE A 69 -2.14 -11.07 -2.91
CA ILE A 69 -3.22 -10.07 -2.89
C ILE A 69 -4.40 -10.56 -3.73
#